data_AF-A0A225SWG1-F1
#
_entry.id   AF-A0A225SWG1-F1
#
_cell.length_a   1.000
_cell.length_b   1.000
_cell.length_c   1.000
_cell.angle_alpha   90.00
_cell.angle_beta   90.00
_cell.angle_gamma   90.00
#
_symmetry.space_group_name_H-M   'P 1'
#
loop_
_entity.id
_entity.type
_entity.pdbx_description
1 polymer ?
#
loop_
_entity_poly.entity_id
_entity_poly.type
_entity_poly.pdbx_seq_one_letter_code
_entity_poly.pdbx_strand_id
1 'polypeptide(L)'
;MPVAVMPFSASKPGLASITCRAAGPVTVAPHFAGYIENAFIIELRKAGAYDPTSPIKISGKLEEIDFSTSITTTTWMLSLTVSDANQKSFTVQSTQQFEGSLFAPVACSMARDYFIPAVQKLVREVLLDPRFKQMTKPVRDLLTQAPDLSGSEVR
;
A
#
# COMPACT_ATOMS: atom_id res chain seq x y z
N MET A 1 -8.86 15.77 -4.30
CA MET A 1 -8.65 16.47 -3.02
C MET A 1 -7.43 15.88 -2.35
N PRO A 2 -6.56 16.70 -1.72
CA PRO A 2 -5.42 16.20 -0.99
C PRO A 2 -5.81 15.40 0.26
N VAL A 3 -4.99 14.42 0.64
CA VAL A 3 -5.18 13.57 1.84
C VAL A 3 -3.99 13.67 2.79
N ALA A 4 -4.25 13.44 4.06
CA ALA A 4 -3.24 13.23 5.08
C ALA A 4 -2.98 11.73 5.23
N VAL A 5 -1.73 11.38 5.52
CA VAL A 5 -1.32 9.99 5.75
C VAL A 5 -0.97 9.82 7.23
N MET A 6 -1.69 8.93 7.89
CA MET A 6 -1.41 8.46 9.23
C MET A 6 -0.34 7.35 9.19
N PRO A 7 0.39 7.11 10.30
CA PRO A 7 1.41 6.07 10.34
C PRO A 7 0.88 4.71 9.90
N PHE A 8 1.64 4.02 9.05
CA PHE A 8 1.32 2.67 8.62
C PHE A 8 1.70 1.67 9.70
N SER A 9 0.86 0.66 9.87
CA SER A 9 1.08 -0.48 10.76
C SER A 9 1.41 -1.74 9.97
N ALA A 10 1.72 -2.83 10.66
CA ALA A 10 1.93 -4.13 10.05
C ALA A 10 1.40 -5.24 10.94
N SER A 11 0.96 -6.33 10.34
CA SER A 11 0.65 -7.57 11.07
C SER A 11 1.88 -8.20 11.72
N LYS A 12 3.09 -7.86 11.24
CA LYS A 12 4.38 -8.11 11.90
C LYS A 12 5.08 -6.77 12.18
N PRO A 13 4.78 -6.09 13.32
CA PRO A 13 5.37 -4.80 13.64
C PRO A 13 6.91 -4.83 13.67
N GLY A 14 7.55 -3.80 13.14
CA GLY A 14 9.02 -3.69 13.14
C GLY A 14 9.75 -4.64 12.19
N LEU A 15 9.05 -5.43 11.37
CA LEU A 15 9.71 -6.30 10.40
C LEU A 15 10.52 -5.47 9.39
N ALA A 16 11.84 -5.58 9.46
CA ALA A 16 12.78 -4.83 8.64
C ALA A 16 13.70 -5.71 7.79
N SER A 17 13.55 -7.04 7.89
CA SER A 17 14.36 -8.00 7.14
C SER A 17 13.61 -9.28 6.80
N ILE A 18 13.86 -9.82 5.61
CA ILE A 18 13.46 -11.18 5.21
C ILE A 18 14.72 -11.94 4.81
N THR A 19 14.95 -13.11 5.41
CA THR A 19 16.17 -13.88 5.19
C THR A 19 16.15 -14.61 3.86
N CYS A 20 17.10 -14.29 2.98
CA CYS A 20 17.40 -15.13 1.83
C CYS A 20 18.41 -16.21 2.22
N ARG A 21 18.05 -17.49 2.11
CA ARG A 21 18.87 -18.62 2.60
C ARG A 21 20.33 -18.56 2.12
N ALA A 22 20.58 -18.15 0.87
CA ALA A 22 21.90 -18.22 0.25
C ALA A 22 22.77 -16.96 0.39
N ALA A 23 22.19 -15.80 0.72
CA ALA A 23 22.93 -14.52 0.75
C ALA A 23 22.70 -13.70 2.04
N GLY A 24 21.87 -14.18 2.94
CA GLY A 24 21.49 -13.44 4.14
C GLY A 24 20.29 -12.51 3.93
N PRO A 25 20.05 -11.58 4.86
CA PRO A 25 18.81 -10.83 4.91
C PRO A 25 18.73 -9.73 3.85
N VAL A 26 17.57 -9.64 3.19
CA VAL A 26 17.13 -8.44 2.50
C VAL A 26 16.60 -7.48 3.55
N THR A 27 17.29 -6.35 3.75
CA THR A 27 16.96 -5.37 4.81
C THR A 27 16.42 -4.07 4.24
N VAL A 28 15.62 -3.37 5.04
CA VAL A 28 15.12 -2.02 4.74
C VAL A 28 15.14 -1.17 5.99
N ALA A 29 15.27 0.16 5.82
CA ALA A 29 15.11 1.13 6.90
C ALA A 29 13.86 2.01 6.65
N PRO A 30 13.07 2.37 7.69
CA PRO A 30 13.19 1.92 9.08
C PRO A 30 12.66 0.49 9.31
N HIS A 31 11.62 0.09 8.58
CA HIS A 31 11.03 -1.24 8.50
C HIS A 31 10.09 -1.25 7.27
N PHE A 32 9.60 -2.42 6.83
CA PHE A 32 8.86 -2.51 5.56
C PHE A 32 7.62 -1.61 5.49
N ALA A 33 6.79 -1.59 6.54
CA ALA A 33 5.62 -0.71 6.58
C ALA A 33 5.96 0.78 6.50
N GLY A 34 7.00 1.24 7.21
CA GLY A 34 7.43 2.64 7.17
C GLY A 34 8.07 3.01 5.83
N TYR A 35 8.74 2.06 5.17
CA TYR A 35 9.21 2.28 3.80
C TYR A 35 8.04 2.46 2.82
N ILE A 36 7.01 1.61 2.92
CA ILE A 36 5.82 1.69 2.07
C ILE A 36 5.03 2.98 2.35
N GLU A 37 4.91 3.40 3.61
CA GLU A 37 4.32 4.69 3.99
C GLU A 37 5.04 5.86 3.30
N ASN A 38 6.37 5.90 3.39
CA ASN A 38 7.17 6.94 2.75
C ASN A 38 6.98 6.96 1.24
N ALA A 39 7.00 5.80 0.59
CA ALA A 39 6.76 5.67 -0.85
C ALA A 39 5.35 6.15 -1.23
N PHE A 40 4.34 5.79 -0.44
CA PHE A 40 2.96 6.20 -0.63
C PHE A 40 2.79 7.73 -0.55
N ILE A 41 3.39 8.35 0.47
CA ILE A 41 3.38 9.81 0.63
C ILE A 41 4.11 10.49 -0.53
N ILE A 42 5.25 9.96 -0.99
CA ILE A 42 6.00 10.52 -2.12
C ILE A 42 5.15 10.52 -3.39
N GLU A 43 4.47 9.42 -3.71
CA GLU A 43 3.62 9.34 -4.90
C GLU A 43 2.41 10.28 -4.80
N LEU A 44 1.79 10.41 -3.62
CA LEU A 44 0.73 11.40 -3.39
C LEU A 44 1.23 12.84 -3.59
N ARG A 45 2.43 13.19 -3.10
CA ARG A 45 3.02 14.52 -3.32
C ARG A 45 3.27 14.79 -4.80
N LYS A 46 3.83 13.82 -5.54
CA LYS A 46 4.04 13.93 -6.99
C LYS A 46 2.72 14.15 -7.74
N ALA A 47 1.63 13.56 -7.26
CA ALA A 47 0.30 13.72 -7.82
C ALA A 47 -0.43 15.00 -7.37
N GLY A 48 0.18 15.84 -6.52
CA GLY A 48 -0.48 17.01 -5.93
C GLY A 48 -1.64 16.67 -4.99
N ALA A 49 -1.66 15.44 -4.45
CA ALA A 49 -2.75 14.86 -3.69
C ALA A 49 -2.40 14.63 -2.20
N TYR A 50 -1.31 15.22 -1.70
CA TYR A 50 -0.91 15.13 -0.29
C TYR A 50 -1.03 16.48 0.42
N ASP A 51 -1.69 16.48 1.57
CA ASP A 51 -1.73 17.60 2.51
C ASP A 51 -1.78 17.04 3.94
N PRO A 52 -0.73 17.25 4.76
CA PRO A 52 -0.68 16.72 6.13
C PRO A 52 -1.76 17.31 7.04
N THR A 53 -2.38 18.43 6.66
CA THR A 53 -3.47 19.07 7.41
C THR A 53 -4.86 18.66 6.92
N SER A 54 -4.95 17.80 5.89
CA SER A 54 -6.22 17.38 5.32
C SER A 54 -7.10 16.66 6.36
N PRO A 55 -8.42 16.93 6.37
CA PRO A 55 -9.36 16.19 7.20
C PRO A 55 -9.56 14.75 6.72
N ILE A 56 -9.19 14.43 5.47
CA ILE A 56 -9.24 13.09 4.92
C ILE A 56 -7.96 12.36 5.30
N LYS A 57 -8.06 11.49 6.31
CA LYS A 57 -6.93 10.74 6.87
C LYS A 57 -6.95 9.31 6.34
N ILE A 58 -5.85 8.91 5.71
CA ILE A 58 -5.62 7.56 5.18
C ILE A 58 -4.57 6.85 6.03
N SER A 59 -4.79 5.58 6.31
CA SER A 59 -3.84 4.70 7.00
C SER A 59 -3.66 3.41 6.22
N GLY A 60 -2.54 2.72 6.48
CA GLY A 60 -2.21 1.44 5.87
C GLY A 60 -1.85 0.40 6.93
N LYS A 61 -2.22 -0.85 6.70
CA LYS A 61 -1.77 -2.01 7.45
C LYS A 61 -1.14 -3.01 6.48
N LEU A 62 0.16 -3.20 6.61
CA LEU A 62 0.89 -4.21 5.86
C LEU A 62 0.53 -5.59 6.43
N GLU A 63 -0.33 -6.30 5.72
CA GLU A 63 -0.83 -7.61 6.15
C GLU A 63 0.20 -8.69 5.87
N GLU A 64 0.78 -8.66 4.67
CA GLU A 64 1.74 -9.66 4.21
C GLU A 64 2.84 -8.99 3.40
N ILE A 65 4.05 -9.52 3.57
CA ILE A 65 5.19 -9.22 2.73
C ILE A 65 6.09 -10.45 2.71
N ASP A 66 6.39 -10.91 1.51
CA ASP A 66 7.37 -11.96 1.29
C ASP A 66 7.95 -11.88 -0.12
N PHE A 67 9.03 -12.61 -0.36
CA PHE A 67 9.53 -12.86 -1.70
C PHE A 67 9.92 -14.32 -1.87
N SER A 68 9.83 -14.80 -3.10
CA SER A 68 10.36 -16.10 -3.51
C SER A 68 11.33 -15.94 -4.68
N THR A 69 12.35 -16.77 -4.70
CA THR A 69 13.34 -16.81 -5.78
C THR A 69 13.38 -18.22 -6.36
N SER A 70 13.37 -18.31 -7.68
CA SER A 70 13.60 -19.51 -8.45
C SER A 70 14.65 -19.25 -9.53
N ILE A 71 14.95 -20.30 -10.30
CA ILE A 71 15.87 -20.23 -11.43
C ILE A 71 15.41 -19.19 -12.48
N THR A 72 14.10 -19.11 -12.71
CA THR A 72 13.53 -18.30 -13.80
C THR A 72 12.86 -17.03 -13.30
N THR A 73 12.43 -16.99 -12.03
CA THR A 73 11.62 -15.90 -11.50
C THR A 73 12.04 -15.49 -10.10
N THR A 74 12.00 -14.18 -9.85
CA THR A 74 11.97 -13.60 -8.51
C THR A 74 10.62 -12.92 -8.32
N THR A 75 9.87 -13.30 -7.30
CA THR A 75 8.51 -12.80 -7.07
C THR A 75 8.42 -12.10 -5.74
N TRP A 76 7.94 -10.86 -5.74
CA TRP A 76 7.52 -10.13 -4.54
C TRP A 76 6.01 -10.22 -4.37
N MET A 77 5.58 -10.52 -3.15
CA MET A 77 4.17 -10.60 -2.74
C MET A 77 3.95 -9.62 -1.60
N LEU A 78 3.06 -8.65 -1.80
CA LEU A 78 2.70 -7.66 -0.79
C LEU A 78 1.18 -7.58 -0.65
N SER A 79 0.69 -7.49 0.58
CA SER A 79 -0.73 -7.26 0.88
C SER A 79 -0.87 -6.06 1.79
N LEU A 80 -1.61 -5.05 1.34
CA LEU A 80 -1.83 -3.81 2.08
C LEU A 80 -3.33 -3.55 2.24
N THR A 81 -3.79 -3.45 3.48
CA THR A 81 -5.12 -2.92 3.79
C THR A 81 -5.03 -1.42 3.99
N VAL A 82 -5.81 -0.67 3.21
CA VAL A 82 -5.90 0.79 3.27
C VAL A 82 -7.22 1.17 3.93
N SER A 83 -7.18 2.09 4.90
CA SER A 83 -8.36 2.50 5.65
C SER A 83 -8.45 4.01 5.77
N ASP A 84 -9.68 4.55 5.75
CA ASP A 84 -9.96 5.93 6.14
C ASP A 84 -10.28 6.05 7.65
N ALA A 85 -10.42 7.29 8.14
CA ALA A 85 -10.80 7.56 9.52
C ALA A 85 -12.22 7.06 9.91
N ASN A 86 -13.06 6.71 8.93
CA ASN A 86 -14.42 6.21 9.13
C ASN A 86 -14.47 4.67 9.07
N GLN A 87 -13.32 4.00 9.16
CA GLN A 87 -13.17 2.54 9.11
C GLN A 87 -13.59 1.90 7.79
N LYS A 88 -13.80 2.68 6.72
CA LYS A 88 -13.91 2.12 5.38
C LYS A 88 -12.54 1.63 4.97
N SER A 89 -12.46 0.36 4.57
CA SER A 89 -11.20 -0.25 4.21
C SER A 89 -11.30 -1.08 2.94
N PHE A 90 -10.17 -1.26 2.29
CA PHE A 90 -10.00 -2.23 1.22
C PHE A 90 -8.59 -2.79 1.22
N THR A 91 -8.43 -4.00 0.70
CA THR A 91 -7.14 -4.67 0.59
C THR A 91 -6.70 -4.73 -0.87
N VAL A 92 -5.42 -4.47 -1.10
CA VAL A 92 -4.73 -4.69 -2.37
C VAL A 92 -3.67 -5.76 -2.15
N GLN A 93 -3.73 -6.82 -2.95
CA GLN A 93 -2.71 -7.85 -3.04
C GLN A 93 -1.90 -7.61 -4.32
N SER A 94 -0.64 -7.24 -4.17
CA SER A 94 0.27 -6.98 -5.27
C SER A 94 1.28 -8.10 -5.40
N THR A 95 1.31 -8.74 -6.57
CA THR A 95 2.38 -9.65 -6.96
C THR A 95 3.18 -9.02 -8.09
N GLN A 96 4.51 -9.01 -7.98
CA GLN A 96 5.38 -8.57 -9.06
C GLN A 96 6.47 -9.60 -9.32
N GLN A 97 6.59 -9.98 -10.59
CA GLN A 97 7.58 -10.95 -11.05
C GLN A 97 8.70 -10.24 -11.81
N PHE A 98 9.91 -10.72 -11.58
CA PHE A 98 11.14 -10.31 -12.25
C PHE A 98 11.91 -11.54 -12.68
N GLU A 99 12.95 -11.35 -13.49
CA GLU A 99 13.85 -12.44 -13.86
C GLU A 99 14.52 -13.07 -12.63
N GLY A 100 14.70 -14.38 -12.68
CA GLY A 100 15.39 -15.17 -11.65
C GLY A 100 16.88 -15.34 -11.94
N SER A 101 17.53 -16.19 -11.15
CA SER A 101 18.91 -16.59 -11.38
C SER A 101 19.17 -18.02 -10.92
N LEU A 102 19.99 -18.74 -11.68
CA LEU A 102 20.54 -20.04 -11.30
C LEU A 102 21.52 -19.93 -10.10
N PHE A 103 22.11 -18.76 -9.88
CA PHE A 103 23.06 -18.52 -8.81
C PHE A 103 22.34 -17.92 -7.60
N ALA A 104 22.20 -18.72 -6.54
CA ALA A 104 21.41 -18.33 -5.37
C ALA A 104 21.83 -16.99 -4.72
N PRO A 105 23.14 -16.65 -4.59
CA PRO A 105 23.54 -15.33 -4.11
C PRO A 105 23.09 -14.17 -5.00
N VAL A 106 23.09 -14.39 -6.33
CA VAL A 106 22.63 -13.39 -7.32
C VAL A 106 21.12 -13.21 -7.20
N ALA A 107 20.35 -14.28 -7.10
CA ALA A 107 18.90 -14.22 -6.92
C ALA A 107 18.49 -13.42 -5.67
N CYS A 108 19.23 -13.57 -4.56
CA CYS A 108 18.98 -12.78 -3.36
C CYS A 108 19.30 -11.29 -3.53
N SER A 109 20.40 -10.96 -4.22
CA SER A 109 20.72 -9.55 -4.54
C SER A 109 19.63 -8.94 -5.41
N MET A 110 19.17 -9.69 -6.42
CA MET A 110 18.07 -9.28 -7.28
C MET A 110 16.78 -9.05 -6.48
N ALA A 111 16.43 -9.95 -5.55
CA ALA A 111 15.27 -9.76 -4.68
C ALA A 111 15.34 -8.43 -3.91
N ARG A 112 16.50 -8.07 -3.35
CA ARG A 112 16.71 -6.76 -2.72
C ARG A 112 16.49 -5.61 -3.70
N ASP A 113 17.11 -5.68 -4.88
CA ASP A 113 17.05 -4.58 -5.86
C ASP A 113 15.64 -4.42 -6.46
N TYR A 114 14.87 -5.51 -6.51
CA TYR A 114 13.49 -5.56 -6.97
C TYR A 114 12.43 -5.17 -5.93
N PHE A 115 12.83 -4.99 -4.67
CA PHE A 115 11.90 -4.53 -3.64
C PHE A 115 11.31 -3.15 -3.97
N ILE A 116 12.16 -2.21 -4.43
CA ILE A 116 11.73 -0.85 -4.78
C ILE A 116 10.64 -0.84 -5.86
N PRO A 117 10.84 -1.46 -7.04
CA PRO A 117 9.79 -1.52 -8.06
C PRO A 117 8.54 -2.30 -7.62
N ALA A 118 8.67 -3.31 -6.75
CA ALA A 118 7.51 -4.00 -6.19
C ALA A 118 6.65 -3.07 -5.30
N VAL A 119 7.28 -2.25 -4.46
CA VAL A 119 6.58 -1.23 -3.66
C VAL A 119 5.94 -0.17 -4.54
N GLN A 120 6.63 0.30 -5.58
CA GLN A 120 6.07 1.27 -6.53
C GLN A 120 4.82 0.73 -7.22
N LYS A 121 4.83 -0.56 -7.63
CA LYS A 121 3.65 -1.22 -8.19
C LYS A 121 2.51 -1.30 -7.19
N LEU A 122 2.76 -1.74 -5.95
CA LEU A 122 1.76 -1.77 -4.88
C LEU A 122 1.10 -0.40 -4.67
N VAL A 123 1.92 0.65 -4.50
CA VAL A 123 1.42 2.03 -4.30
C VAL A 123 0.59 2.48 -5.49
N ARG A 124 1.04 2.21 -6.71
CA ARG A 124 0.29 2.54 -7.93
C ARG A 124 -1.06 1.82 -7.97
N GLU A 125 -1.10 0.53 -7.65
CA GLU A 125 -2.33 -0.27 -7.61
C GLU A 125 -3.32 0.30 -6.58
N VAL A 126 -2.83 0.67 -5.39
CA VAL A 126 -3.65 1.35 -4.37
C VAL A 126 -4.23 2.67 -4.90
N LEU A 127 -3.39 3.55 -5.43
CA LEU A 127 -3.82 4.88 -5.87
C LEU A 127 -4.76 4.84 -7.09
N LEU A 128 -4.64 3.82 -7.93
CA LEU A 128 -5.51 3.61 -9.08
C LEU A 128 -6.80 2.84 -8.74
N ASP A 129 -6.87 2.19 -7.58
CA ASP A 129 -8.05 1.46 -7.14
C ASP A 129 -9.27 2.41 -7.03
N PRO A 130 -10.42 2.09 -7.67
CA PRO A 130 -11.62 2.91 -7.56
C PRO A 130 -12.08 3.13 -6.12
N ARG A 131 -11.82 2.19 -5.21
CA ARG A 131 -12.18 2.27 -3.78
C ARG A 131 -11.36 3.35 -3.07
N PHE A 132 -10.11 3.56 -3.48
CA PHE A 132 -9.30 4.68 -3.00
C PHE A 132 -9.92 6.03 -3.38
N LYS A 133 -10.31 6.18 -4.65
CA LYS A 133 -10.99 7.40 -5.12
C LYS A 133 -12.30 7.64 -4.38
N GLN A 134 -13.04 6.58 -4.03
CA GLN A 134 -14.29 6.69 -3.29
C GLN A 134 -14.09 7.16 -1.85
N MET A 135 -13.09 6.63 -1.12
CA MET A 135 -12.84 7.03 0.28
C MET A 135 -12.20 8.41 0.42
N THR A 136 -11.59 8.92 -0.66
CA THR A 136 -11.00 10.26 -0.69
C THR A 136 -11.97 11.35 -1.16
N LYS A 137 -13.25 11.02 -1.35
CA LYS A 137 -14.31 12.01 -1.55
C LYS A 137 -14.71 12.61 -0.20
N PRO A 138 -14.94 13.93 -0.12
CA PRO A 138 -15.39 14.55 1.10
C PRO A 138 -16.78 14.03 1.49
N VAL A 139 -17.01 13.88 2.79
CA VAL A 139 -18.29 13.38 3.34
C VAL A 139 -19.48 14.25 2.90
N ARG A 140 -19.26 15.55 2.64
CA ARG A 140 -20.30 16.45 2.11
C ARG A 140 -20.88 15.95 0.79
N ASP A 141 -20.07 15.38 -0.09
CA ASP A 141 -20.51 14.85 -1.38
C ASP A 141 -21.31 13.54 -1.22
N LEU A 142 -21.05 12.78 -0.15
CA LEU A 142 -21.81 11.56 0.18
C LEU A 142 -23.17 11.89 0.78
N LEU A 143 -23.29 12.98 1.55
CA LEU A 143 -24.56 13.45 2.11
C LEU A 143 -25.50 14.05 1.05
N THR A 144 -24.95 14.59 -0.05
CA THR A 144 -25.78 15.07 -1.18
C THR A 144 -26.27 13.93 -2.09
N GLN A 145 -25.81 12.69 -1.86
CA GLN A 145 -26.17 11.50 -2.65
C GLN A 145 -27.08 10.52 -1.90
N ALA A 146 -27.44 10.82 -0.65
CA ALA A 146 -28.53 10.11 0.00
C ALA A 146 -29.85 10.53 -0.69
N PRO A 147 -30.63 9.60 -1.27
CA PRO A 147 -31.98 9.95 -1.70
C PRO A 147 -32.76 10.42 -0.46
N ASP A 148 -33.42 11.57 -0.59
CA ASP A 148 -34.32 12.12 0.42
C ASP A 148 -35.29 11.03 0.89
N LEU A 149 -35.06 10.50 2.09
CA LEU A 149 -36.08 9.80 2.86
C LEU A 149 -36.63 10.81 3.87
N SER A 150 -37.40 11.77 3.38
CA SER A 150 -38.25 12.61 4.23
C SER A 150 -39.68 12.62 3.70
N GLY A 151 -40.61 12.14 4.53
CA GLY A 151 -42.00 12.62 4.55
C GLY A 151 -43.06 11.72 3.93
N SER A 152 -43.78 11.00 4.78
CA SER A 152 -45.09 10.38 4.49
C SER A 152 -46.23 11.41 4.48
N GLU A 153 -47.32 11.02 3.82
CA GLU A 153 -48.75 11.35 4.02
C GLU A 153 -49.23 12.79 4.33
N VAL A 154 -50.27 13.20 3.58
CA VAL A 154 -51.57 13.75 4.01
C VAL A 154 -52.04 14.82 3.01
N ARG A 155 -52.80 14.41 1.99
CA ARG A 155 -54.15 14.91 1.66
C ARG A 155 -54.73 14.20 0.44
#